data_AF-Q5S8N3-F1
#
_entry.id   AF-Q5S8N3-F1
#
_cell.length_a   1.000
_cell.length_b   1.000
_cell.length_c   1.000
_cell.angle_alpha   90.00
_cell.angle_beta   90.00
_cell.angle_gamma   90.00
#
_symmetry.space_group_name_H-M   'P 1'
#
loop_
_entity.id
_entity.type
_entity.pdbx_description
1 polymer ?
#
loop_
_entity_poly.entity_id
_entity_poly.type
_entity_poly.pdbx_seq_one_letter_code
_entity_poly.pdbx_strand_id
1 'polypeptide(L)' 'AHKSVRLKDYDVGPFIGLLMTILCGAVFFLVQVREYYWNSYSIADSVYGSVFYLLTGFHGAHVVVGTIWLMVSLA' A
#
# COMPACT_ATOMS: atom_id res chain seq x y z
N ALA A 1 -11.91 6.00 -10.00
CA ALA A 1 -11.84 4.69 -10.66
C ALA A 1 -13.20 4.00 -10.71
N HIS A 2 -13.66 3.33 -9.64
CA HIS A 2 -14.89 2.50 -9.67
C HIS A 2 -16.16 3.24 -10.13
N LYS A 3 -16.38 4.49 -9.70
CA LYS A 3 -17.54 5.30 -10.15
C LYS A 3 -17.53 5.51 -11.66
N SER A 4 -16.38 5.83 -12.26
CA SER A 4 -16.25 6.06 -13.71
C SER A 4 -16.58 4.80 -14.51
N VAL A 5 -16.04 3.65 -14.09
CA VAL A 5 -16.36 2.33 -14.67
C VAL A 5 -17.87 2.03 -14.58
N ARG A 6 -18.49 2.34 -13.43
CA ARG A 6 -19.94 2.12 -13.24
C ARG A 6 -20.80 3.00 -14.14
N LEU A 7 -20.32 4.20 -14.47
CA LEU A 7 -20.97 5.12 -15.40
C LEU A 7 -20.67 4.79 -16.87
N LYS A 8 -19.96 3.68 -17.15
CA LYS A 8 -19.48 3.27 -18.48
C LYS A 8 -18.56 4.31 -19.14
N ASP A 9 -17.93 5.16 -18.34
CA ASP A 9 -16.85 6.03 -18.75
C ASP A 9 -15.53 5.26 -18.58
N TYR A 10 -15.04 4.73 -19.70
CA TYR A 10 -13.81 3.94 -19.78
C TYR A 10 -12.61 4.75 -20.30
N ASP A 11 -12.76 6.07 -20.39
CA ASP A 11 -11.74 6.95 -20.94
C ASP A 11 -10.68 7.23 -19.86
N VAL A 12 -10.44 8.51 -19.56
CA VAL A 12 -9.35 8.94 -18.68
C VAL A 12 -9.65 8.75 -17.19
N GLY A 13 -10.92 8.73 -16.80
CA GLY A 13 -11.36 8.75 -15.40
C GLY A 13 -10.95 7.50 -14.59
N PRO A 14 -11.22 6.27 -15.07
CA PRO A 14 -10.78 5.05 -14.42
C PRO A 14 -9.26 4.95 -14.31
N PHE A 15 -8.57 5.22 -15.42
CA PHE A 15 -7.11 5.13 -15.52
C PHE A 15 -6.42 6.05 -14.53
N ILE A 16 -6.73 7.36 -14.54
CA ILE A 16 -6.14 8.33 -13.61
C ILE A 16 -6.45 7.95 -12.16
N GLY A 17 -7.70 7.58 -11.86
CA GLY A 17 -8.07 7.24 -10.49
C GLY A 17 -7.37 5.99 -9.95
N LEU A 18 -7.17 4.97 -10.79
CA LEU A 18 -6.51 3.73 -10.40
C LEU A 18 -4.99 3.95 -10.29
N LEU A 19 -4.39 4.67 -11.24
CA LEU A 19 -2.98 5.08 -11.20
C LEU A 19 -2.64 5.88 -9.94
N MET A 20 -3.47 6.87 -9.58
CA MET A 20 -3.27 7.66 -8.35
C MET A 20 -3.34 6.78 -7.10
N THR A 21 -4.22 5.79 -7.07
CA THR A 21 -4.34 4.87 -5.93
C THR A 21 -3.11 3.97 -5.80
N ILE A 22 -2.57 3.48 -6.92
CA ILE A 22 -1.32 2.71 -6.96
C ILE A 22 -0.14 3.57 -6.46
N LEU A 23 -0.05 4.83 -6.89
CA LEU A 23 0.99 5.76 -6.43
C LEU A 23 0.89 6.00 -4.91
N CYS A 24 -0.31 6.18 -4.37
CA CYS A 24 -0.50 6.28 -2.92
C CYS A 24 -0.02 5.02 -2.18
N GLY A 25 -0.31 3.82 -2.71
CA GLY A 25 0.18 2.56 -2.13
C GLY A 25 1.70 2.45 -2.16
N ALA A 26 2.33 2.86 -3.26
CA ALA A 26 3.79 2.90 -3.38
C ALA A 26 4.43 3.89 -2.40
N VAL A 27 3.87 5.11 -2.27
CA VAL A 27 4.33 6.12 -1.31
C VAL A 27 4.18 5.61 0.12
N PHE A 28 3.04 5.00 0.46
CA PHE A 28 2.82 4.40 1.77
C PHE A 28 3.89 3.33 2.10
N PHE A 29 4.17 2.42 1.16
CA PHE A 29 5.18 1.39 1.34
C PHE A 29 6.59 1.97 1.53
N LEU A 30 6.97 3.00 0.76
CA LEU A 30 8.26 3.66 0.90
C LEU A 30 8.41 4.34 2.27
N VAL A 31 7.36 5.00 2.76
CA VAL A 31 7.35 5.59 4.10
C VAL A 31 7.46 4.51 5.17
N GLN A 32 6.78 3.38 5.01
CA GLN A 32 6.85 2.26 5.95
C GLN A 32 8.25 1.64 6.03
N VAL A 33 8.92 1.44 4.88
CA VAL A 33 10.31 0.97 4.83
C VAL A 33 11.25 1.97 5.49
N ARG A 34 11.04 3.27 5.27
CA ARG A 34 11.83 4.32 5.91
C ARG A 34 11.65 4.31 7.43
N GLU A 35 10.43 4.12 7.93
CA GLU A 35 10.15 4.00 9.36
C GLU A 35 10.90 2.82 9.97
N TYR A 36 10.88 1.65 9.31
CA TYR A 36 11.61 0.47 9.78
C TYR A 36 13.11 0.66 9.81
N TYR A 37 13.68 1.39 8.84
CA TYR A 37 15.10 1.67 8.80
C TYR A 37 15.55 2.68 9.88
N TRP A 38 14.70 3.66 10.21
CA TRP A 38 15.05 4.72 11.18
C TRP A 38 14.63 4.43 12.62
N ASN A 39 13.88 3.36 12.87
CA ASN A 39 13.46 2.99 14.21
C ASN A 39 14.66 2.63 15.09
N SER A 40 14.61 3.07 16.35
CA SER A 40 15.63 2.78 17.36
C SER A 40 15.50 1.38 17.98
N TYR A 41 14.50 0.60 17.57
CA TYR A 41 14.17 -0.72 18.08
C TYR A 41 13.89 -1.68 16.92
N SER A 42 14.18 -2.95 17.17
CA SER A 42 14.02 -4.07 16.26
C SER A 42 12.85 -4.96 16.66
N ILE A 43 12.56 -5.97 15.84
CA ILE A 43 11.53 -6.97 16.15
C ILE A 43 11.86 -7.79 17.40
N ALA A 44 13.16 -7.92 17.75
CA ALA A 44 13.60 -8.65 18.93
C ALA A 44 13.51 -7.82 20.22
N ASP A 45 13.24 -6.52 20.12
CA ASP A 45 13.27 -5.62 21.26
C ASP A 45 11.93 -5.58 21.99
N SER A 46 11.86 -6.32 23.10
CA SER A 46 10.71 -6.38 24.02
C SER A 46 9.40 -6.81 23.35
N VAL A 47 8.32 -6.80 24.14
CA VAL A 47 6.97 -7.05 23.63
C VAL A 47 6.53 -5.93 22.67
N TYR A 48 6.99 -4.69 22.89
CA TYR A 48 6.60 -3.56 22.04
C TYR A 48 7.10 -3.71 20.60
N GLY A 49 8.41 -3.98 20.41
CA GLY A 49 8.98 -4.18 19.08
C GLY A 49 8.36 -5.38 18.37
N SER A 50 8.20 -6.49 19.10
CA SER A 50 7.56 -7.69 18.57
C SER A 50 6.14 -7.41 18.03
N VAL A 51 5.30 -6.73 18.80
CA VAL A 51 3.91 -6.41 18.42
C VAL A 51 3.87 -5.36 17.31
N PHE A 52 4.72 -4.34 17.39
CA PHE A 52 4.81 -3.28 16.37
C PHE A 52 5.12 -3.85 14.99
N TYR A 53 6.23 -4.61 14.86
CA TYR A 53 6.66 -5.15 13.57
C TYR A 53 5.72 -6.24 13.04
N LEU A 54 5.08 -7.02 13.92
CA LEU A 54 4.09 -8.01 13.50
C LEU A 54 2.83 -7.34 12.91
N LEU A 55 2.24 -6.37 13.62
CA LEU A 55 1.01 -5.71 13.16
C LEU A 55 1.26 -4.86 11.91
N THR A 56 2.28 -4.00 11.95
CA THR A 56 2.60 -3.11 10.82
C THR A 56 3.17 -3.89 9.65
N GLY A 57 3.92 -4.97 9.89
CA GLY A 57 4.52 -5.80 8.84
C GLY A 57 3.48 -6.64 8.11
N PHE A 58 2.55 -7.25 8.85
CA PHE A 58 1.43 -7.98 8.25
C PHE A 58 0.54 -7.03 7.43
N HIS A 59 0.20 -5.87 7.98
CA HIS A 59 -0.53 -4.84 7.24
C HIS A 59 0.23 -4.39 5.98
N GLY A 60 1.53 -4.14 6.09
CA GLY A 60 2.40 -3.78 4.96
C GLY A 60 2.39 -4.82 3.85
N ALA A 61 2.43 -6.11 4.21
CA ALA A 61 2.29 -7.20 3.24
C ALA A 61 0.92 -7.15 2.52
N HIS A 62 -0.17 -6.86 3.23
CA HIS A 62 -1.50 -6.70 2.62
C HIS A 62 -1.55 -5.52 1.65
N VAL A 63 -0.90 -4.39 1.99
CA VAL A 63 -0.84 -3.21 1.11
C VAL A 63 -0.05 -3.52 -0.16
N VAL A 64 1.07 -4.25 -0.07
CA VAL A 64 1.87 -4.65 -1.25
C VAL A 64 1.06 -5.56 -2.16
N VAL A 65 0.43 -6.62 -1.63
CA VAL A 65 -0.40 -7.54 -2.42
C VAL A 65 -1.59 -6.79 -3.06
N GLY A 66 -2.25 -5.92 -2.30
CA GLY A 66 -3.33 -5.07 -2.82
C GLY A 66 -2.87 -4.15 -3.95
N THR A 67 -1.69 -3.53 -3.81
CA THR A 67 -1.12 -2.66 -4.85
C THR A 67 -0.79 -3.46 -6.12
N ILE A 68 -0.28 -4.69 -5.99
CA ILE A 68 -0.06 -5.60 -7.13
C ILE A 68 -1.39 -5.92 -7.81
N TRP A 69 -2.45 -6.23 -7.07
CA TRP A 69 -3.78 -6.46 -7.65
C TRP A 69 -4.31 -5.25 -8.41
N LEU A 70 -4.12 -4.03 -7.88
CA LEU A 70 -4.50 -2.81 -8.57
C LEU A 70 -3.67 -2.58 -9.84
N MET A 71 -2.37 -2.88 -9.83
CA MET A 71 -1.52 -2.80 -11.02
C MET A 71 -1.98 -3.79 -12.11
N VAL A 72 -2.31 -5.03 -11.73
CA VAL A 72 -2.89 -6.02 -12.66
C VAL A 72 -4.24 -5.55 -13.20
N SER A 73 -5.03 -4.84 -12.39
CA SER A 73 -6.33 -4.29 -12.82
C SER A 73 -6.21 -3.05 -13.71
N LEU A 74 -5.04 -2.41 -13.74
CA LEU A 74 -4.73 -1.25 -14.59
C LEU A 74 -4.19 -1.68 -15.97
N ALA A 75 -3.49 -2.81 -16.03
CA ALA A 75 -2.95 -3.40 -17.25
C ALA A 75 -4.05 -4.02 -18.12
#